data_AF-A0A7X3M2Z4-F1
#
_entry.id   AF-A0A7X3M2Z4-F1
#
_cell.length_a   1.000
_cell.length_b   1.000
_cell.length_c   1.000
_cell.angle_alpha   90.00
_cell.angle_beta   90.00
_cell.angle_gamma   90.00
#
_symmetry.space_group_name_H-M   'P 1'
#
loop_
_entity.id
_entity.type
_entity.pdbx_description
1 polymer ?
#
loop_
_entity_poly.entity_id
_entity_poly.type
_entity_poly.pdbx_seq_one_letter_code
_entity_poly.pdbx_strand_id
1 'polypeptide(L)'
;MFEDFHNGNQLIIGEAAVHLAMNNTDITVNSLIRVLADMAAAEEDPLRCVQIRGAKRWLRGFKSLPGNRDELRWVTGAGRTSPH
;
A
#
# COMPACT_ATOMS: atom_id res chain seq x y z
N MET A 1 -18.18 -16.48 10.31
CA MET A 1 -16.75 -16.84 10.09
C MET A 1 -16.26 -15.93 8.95
N PHE A 2 -15.70 -14.77 9.28
CA PHE A 2 -15.35 -13.70 8.32
C PHE A 2 -13.97 -13.08 8.63
N GLU A 3 -13.06 -13.82 9.26
CA GLU A 3 -11.76 -13.28 9.69
C GLU A 3 -10.63 -13.54 8.67
N ASP A 4 -10.85 -14.33 7.62
CA ASP A 4 -9.82 -14.68 6.62
C ASP A 4 -9.63 -13.65 5.49
N PHE A 5 -10.61 -12.77 5.22
CA PHE A 5 -10.54 -11.82 4.10
C PHE A 5 -9.58 -10.65 4.36
N HIS A 6 -9.41 -10.26 5.62
CA HIS A 6 -8.44 -9.22 5.98
C HIS A 6 -7.01 -9.70 5.73
N ASN A 7 -6.73 -10.96 6.08
CA ASN A 7 -5.43 -11.58 5.91
C ASN A 7 -5.08 -11.77 4.41
N GLY A 8 -6.04 -12.22 3.59
CA GLY A 8 -5.82 -12.44 2.16
C GLY A 8 -5.41 -11.16 1.40
N ASN A 9 -6.05 -10.03 1.69
CA ASN A 9 -5.71 -8.77 1.03
C ASN A 9 -4.32 -8.26 1.44
N GLN A 10 -3.93 -8.44 2.70
CA GLN A 10 -2.61 -8.05 3.20
C GLN A 10 -1.50 -8.92 2.61
N LEU A 11 -1.73 -10.22 2.44
CA LEU A 11 -0.81 -11.13 1.78
C LEU A 11 -0.56 -10.72 0.32
N ILE A 12 -1.62 -10.40 -0.43
CA ILE A 12 -1.51 -9.95 -1.82
C ILE A 12 -0.77 -8.59 -1.95
N ILE A 13 -0.92 -7.69 -0.98
CA ILE A 13 -0.13 -6.45 -0.94
C ILE A 13 1.35 -6.76 -0.69
N GLY A 14 1.65 -7.68 0.23
CA GLY A 14 3.01 -8.14 0.51
C GLY A 14 3.66 -8.78 -0.72
N GLU A 15 2.94 -9.63 -1.44
CA GLU A 15 3.38 -10.26 -2.70
C GLU A 15 3.75 -9.21 -3.75
N ALA A 16 2.89 -8.21 -3.94
CA ALA A 16 3.16 -7.09 -4.86
C ALA A 16 4.39 -6.26 -4.43
N ALA A 17 4.58 -6.04 -3.13
CA ALA A 17 5.74 -5.32 -2.60
C ALA A 17 7.04 -6.09 -2.84
N VAL A 18 7.04 -7.41 -2.64
CA VAL A 18 8.21 -8.27 -2.95
C VAL A 18 8.53 -8.22 -4.44
N HIS A 19 7.52 -8.27 -5.31
CA HIS A 19 7.73 -8.17 -6.76
C HIS A 19 8.36 -6.84 -7.17
N LEU A 20 7.93 -5.72 -6.56
CA LEU A 20 8.57 -4.41 -6.77
C LEU A 20 10.01 -4.37 -6.26
N ALA A 21 10.26 -4.92 -5.07
CA ALA A 21 11.60 -4.97 -4.48
C ALA A 21 12.57 -5.79 -5.32
N MET A 22 12.14 -6.96 -5.80
CA MET A 22 12.94 -7.81 -6.70
C MET A 22 13.27 -7.10 -8.02
N ASN A 23 12.38 -6.23 -8.49
CA ASN A 23 12.56 -5.45 -9.71
C ASN A 23 13.27 -4.11 -9.46
N ASN A 24 13.86 -3.87 -8.27
CA ASN A 24 14.48 -2.60 -7.85
C ASN A 24 13.60 -1.38 -8.15
N THR A 25 12.29 -1.54 -8.07
CA THR A 25 11.31 -0.49 -8.34
C THR A 25 10.83 0.11 -7.03
N ASP A 26 10.65 1.43 -7.01
CA ASP A 26 10.21 2.13 -5.81
C ASP A 26 8.82 1.64 -5.33
N ILE A 27 8.74 1.35 -4.04
CA ILE A 27 7.54 0.80 -3.39
C ILE A 27 6.61 1.96 -2.99
N THR A 28 5.89 2.51 -3.97
CA THR A 28 4.83 3.49 -3.74
C THR A 28 3.44 2.85 -3.80
N VAL A 29 2.44 3.54 -3.24
CA VAL A 29 1.02 3.17 -3.41
C VAL A 29 0.63 3.08 -4.90
N ASN A 30 1.17 3.96 -5.76
CA ASN A 30 0.89 3.91 -7.20
C ASN A 30 1.55 2.69 -7.86
N SER A 31 2.80 2.37 -7.48
CA SER A 31 3.52 1.18 -7.98
C SER A 31 2.81 -0.11 -7.59
N LEU A 32 2.35 -0.20 -6.33
CA LEU A 32 1.58 -1.34 -5.83
C LEU A 32 0.25 -1.51 -6.58
N ILE A 33 -0.49 -0.41 -6.79
CA ILE A 33 -1.76 -0.46 -7.56
C ILE A 33 -1.53 -0.97 -8.99
N ARG A 34 -0.41 -0.61 -9.61
CA ARG A 34 -0.05 -1.05 -10.97
C ARG A 34 0.25 -2.54 -11.00
N VAL A 35 1.15 -3.02 -10.14
CA VAL A 35 1.49 -4.45 -10.07
C VAL A 35 0.26 -5.31 -9.74
N LEU A 36 -0.60 -4.85 -8.84
CA LEU A 36 -1.87 -5.53 -8.54
C LEU A 36 -2.84 -5.52 -9.73
N ALA A 37 -2.78 -4.53 -10.62
CA ALA A 37 -3.58 -4.55 -11.84
C ALA A 37 -3.05 -5.59 -12.83
N ASP A 38 -1.73 -5.69 -12.97
CA ASP A 38 -1.09 -6.69 -13.84
C ASP A 38 -1.35 -8.12 -13.31
N MET A 39 -1.21 -8.33 -11.99
CA MET A 39 -1.57 -9.60 -11.34
C MET A 39 -3.03 -9.97 -11.58
N ALA A 40 -3.98 -9.02 -11.44
CA ALA A 40 -5.40 -9.29 -11.69
C ALA A 40 -5.71 -9.65 -13.16
N ALA A 41 -4.92 -9.12 -14.11
CA ALA A 41 -5.12 -9.40 -15.53
C ALA A 41 -4.64 -10.79 -15.94
N ALA A 42 -3.66 -11.34 -15.21
CA ALA A 42 -3.12 -12.69 -15.41
C ALA A 42 -3.74 -13.75 -14.50
N GLU A 43 -4.59 -13.36 -13.55
CA GLU A 43 -5.16 -14.26 -12.53
C GLU A 43 -6.39 -15.00 -13.06
N GLU A 44 -6.34 -16.34 -12.99
CA GLU A 44 -7.44 -17.23 -13.37
C GLU A 44 -8.28 -17.63 -12.16
N ASP A 45 -7.72 -17.56 -10.94
CA ASP A 45 -8.43 -17.91 -9.72
C ASP A 45 -9.39 -16.79 -9.28
N PRO A 46 -10.72 -17.05 -9.23
CA PRO A 46 -11.70 -16.03 -8.92
C PRO A 46 -11.58 -15.52 -7.47
N LEU A 47 -11.09 -16.34 -6.54
CA LEU A 47 -10.90 -15.96 -5.14
C LEU A 47 -9.73 -14.97 -4.99
N ARG A 48 -8.58 -15.25 -5.61
CA ARG A 48 -7.45 -14.31 -5.70
C ARG A 48 -7.85 -13.03 -6.42
N CYS A 49 -8.67 -13.09 -7.46
CA CYS A 49 -9.17 -11.89 -8.14
C CYS A 49 -10.02 -10.99 -7.21
N VAL A 50 -10.78 -11.58 -6.28
CA VAL A 50 -11.50 -10.81 -5.23
C VAL A 50 -10.52 -10.18 -4.24
N GLN A 51 -9.50 -10.92 -3.81
CA GLN A 51 -8.47 -10.42 -2.88
C GLN A 51 -7.65 -9.27 -3.49
N ILE A 52 -7.25 -9.39 -4.76
CA ILE A 52 -6.53 -8.33 -5.48
C ILE A 52 -7.39 -7.08 -5.61
N ARG A 53 -8.69 -7.22 -5.90
CA ARG A 53 -9.63 -6.08 -5.91
C ARG A 53 -9.79 -5.45 -4.53
N GLY A 54 -9.84 -6.26 -3.47
CA GLY A 54 -9.85 -5.83 -2.08
C GLY A 54 -8.60 -5.01 -1.72
N ALA A 55 -7.42 -5.53 -2.04
CA ALA A 55 -6.13 -4.86 -1.86
C ALA A 55 -6.07 -3.50 -2.58
N LYS A 56 -6.50 -3.44 -3.86
CA LYS A 56 -6.56 -2.18 -4.62
C LYS A 56 -7.49 -1.16 -3.99
N ARG A 57 -8.65 -1.59 -3.48
CA ARG A 57 -9.61 -0.70 -2.80
C ARG A 57 -9.03 -0.16 -1.49
N TRP A 58 -8.39 -1.02 -0.71
CA TRP A 58 -7.72 -0.62 0.54
C TRP A 58 -6.61 0.41 0.29
N LEU A 59 -5.72 0.16 -0.68
CA LEU A 59 -4.64 1.10 -1.05
C LEU A 59 -5.15 2.46 -1.51
N ARG A 60 -6.26 2.51 -2.25
CA ARG A 60 -6.90 3.77 -2.65
C ARG A 60 -7.48 4.52 -1.44
N GLY A 61 -8.09 3.80 -0.50
CA GLY A 61 -8.55 4.37 0.76
C GLY A 61 -7.41 4.93 1.60
N PHE A 62 -6.30 4.20 1.68
CA PHE A 62 -5.08 4.65 2.37
C PHE A 62 -4.51 5.95 1.77
N LYS A 63 -4.47 6.06 0.43
CA LYS A 63 -4.07 7.30 -0.26
C LYS A 63 -4.99 8.49 0.05
N SER A 64 -6.25 8.22 0.36
CA SER A 64 -7.27 9.25 0.63
C SER A 64 -7.29 9.72 2.08
N LEU A 65 -6.55 9.09 2.99
CA LEU A 65 -6.44 9.58 4.35
C LEU A 65 -5.70 10.92 4.31
N PRO A 66 -6.29 12.02 4.82
CA PRO A 66 -5.56 13.27 4.98
C PRO A 66 -4.39 12.94 5.90
N GLY A 67 -3.18 12.94 5.34
CA GLY A 67 -1.98 12.61 6.08
C GLY A 67 -2.00 13.39 7.39
N ASN A 68 -1.83 12.67 8.50
CA ASN A 68 -1.81 13.23 9.85
C ASN A 68 -0.67 14.25 9.93
N ARG A 69 -0.94 15.48 9.47
CA ARG A 69 0.06 16.53 9.28
C ARG A 69 0.64 16.94 10.64
N ASP A 70 -0.09 16.69 11.71
CA ASP A 70 0.33 16.82 13.10
C ASP A 70 1.41 15.80 13.51
N GLU A 71 1.37 14.58 12.96
CA GLU A 71 2.37 13.53 13.26
C GLU A 71 3.72 13.80 12.58
N LEU A 72 3.76 14.66 11.57
CA LEU A 72 4.99 15.10 10.90
C LEU A 72 5.62 16.34 11.54
N ARG A 73 5.03 16.91 12.61
CA ARG A 73 5.61 18.12 13.25
C ARG A 73 7.01 17.89 13.81
N TRP A 74 7.36 16.66 14.19
CA TRP A 74 8.71 16.34 14.68
C TRP A 74 9.76 16.46 13.58
N VAL A 75 9.38 16.28 12.31
CA VAL A 75 10.27 16.44 11.14
C VAL A 75 10.50 17.93 10.86
N THR A 76 9.50 18.78 11.06
CA THR A 76 9.57 20.21 10.73
C THR A 76 10.05 21.10 11.88
N GLY A 77 10.03 20.60 13.13
CA GLY A 77 10.35 21.37 14.34
C GLY A 77 11.84 21.52 14.67
N ALA A 78 12.74 20.79 14.01
CA ALA A 78 14.17 20.78 14.33
C ALA A 78 14.97 22.01 13.81
N GLY A 79 14.31 22.99 13.19
CA GLY A 79 14.98 24.09 12.47
C GLY A 79 15.05 25.44 13.18
N ARG A 80 14.61 25.56 14.44
CA ARG A 80 14.65 26.86 15.15
C ARG A 80 15.34 26.74 16.52
N THR A 81 16.64 26.45 16.49
CA THR A 81 17.52 26.91 17.56
C THR A 81 17.75 28.41 17.35
N SER A 82 17.03 29.23 18.10
CA SER A 82 17.39 30.64 18.24
C SER A 82 18.73 30.72 18.97
N PRO A 83 19.75 31.41 18.43
CA PRO A 83 20.88 31.84 19.23
C PRO A 83 20.47 33.03 20.12
N HIS A 84 21.19 33.07 21.24
CA HIS A 84 21.16 33.96 22.40
C HIS A 84 20.73 35.43 22.20
#